data_AF-A0A2V7WP56-F1
#
_entry.id   AF-A0A2V7WP56-F1
#
_cell.length_a   1.000
_cell.length_b   1.000
_cell.length_c   1.000
_cell.angle_alpha   90.00
_cell.angle_beta   90.00
_cell.angle_gamma   90.00
#
_symmetry.space_group_name_H-M   'P 1'
#
loop_
_entity.id
_entity.type
_entity.pdbx_description
1 polymer ?
#
loop_
_entity_poly.entity_id
_entity_poly.type
_entity_poly.pdbx_seq_one_letter_code
_entity_poly.pdbx_strand_id
1 'polypeptide(L)'
;GAGAFWTDISNGLPPRTVTQIAVDPGSDRTAYVALSGFSGFVDTKGHVFRTKNQGNAWTDISANLPNIPVNSIVVDPDLPGTLYIGTDIGVFATFDGGVSWSPFGTGLPRVAVTGLTLHRASRTLRAGTYGRSAWDVSVPAVVSPTLMYYLRQDANNASKFGTISSSGAVNDRFGVGNNFDALTFTTVDVGYGPGLFYFLRHDASGFSTFGTISITGAVTDRFGVGYRFDALTFSPDDLGYGINLFYYVRHDTNGHSTFGTISTSGAVTDRFGVGSDFNALVYAPKNVGYGKRLFYYLRTDPATGSSTFGTISTNGAVVDRFVVGARFDALTFTHTDLGYGHDLFYYLRHDAGNGFSTFGTIATSGAIVDRFGVGFRFNAIATGSP
;
A
#
# COMPACT_ATOMS: atom_id res chain seq x y z
N GLY A 1 25.28 11.48 -25.83
CA GLY A 1 24.15 12.29 -26.34
C GLY A 1 24.46 13.74 -26.06
N ALA A 2 24.64 14.54 -27.11
CA ALA A 2 24.81 15.99 -27.00
C ALA A 2 23.45 16.63 -26.76
N GLY A 3 23.34 17.51 -25.75
CA GLY A 3 22.14 18.33 -25.53
C GLY A 3 21.51 18.30 -24.13
N ALA A 4 22.21 17.85 -23.08
CA ALA A 4 21.68 18.01 -21.72
C ALA A 4 21.79 19.49 -21.30
N PHE A 5 20.65 20.19 -21.27
CA PHE A 5 20.53 21.49 -20.62
C PHE A 5 20.31 21.25 -19.12
N TRP A 6 21.14 21.87 -18.29
CA TRP A 6 20.99 21.83 -16.84
C TRP A 6 20.24 23.08 -16.38
N THR A 7 19.24 22.90 -15.54
CA THR A 7 18.51 23.98 -14.90
C THR A 7 18.84 23.98 -13.41
N ASP A 8 19.13 25.16 -12.87
CA ASP A 8 19.33 25.32 -11.43
C ASP A 8 18.00 25.10 -10.69
N ILE A 9 18.01 24.15 -9.77
CA ILE A 9 16.88 23.77 -8.92
C ILE A 9 17.19 23.99 -7.43
N SER A 10 18.22 24.78 -7.10
CA SER A 10 18.66 25.03 -5.72
C SER A 10 17.75 25.99 -4.94
N ASN A 11 16.71 26.56 -5.58
CA ASN A 11 15.81 27.51 -4.94
C ASN A 11 15.16 26.91 -3.69
N GLY A 12 15.34 27.57 -2.54
CA GLY A 12 14.87 27.11 -1.24
C GLY A 12 15.88 26.28 -0.44
N LEU A 13 17.01 25.89 -1.03
CA LEU A 13 18.14 25.29 -0.29
C LEU A 13 19.02 26.38 0.34
N PRO A 14 19.58 26.14 1.54
CA PRO A 14 20.65 26.96 2.09
C PRO A 14 21.86 27.02 1.16
N PRO A 15 22.59 28.16 1.09
CA PRO A 15 23.82 28.28 0.30
C PRO A 15 24.97 27.57 1.02
N ARG A 16 24.94 26.24 1.01
CA ARG A 16 25.90 25.35 1.66
C ARG A 16 26.36 24.27 0.69
N THR A 17 27.43 23.58 1.04
CA THR A 17 27.94 22.47 0.21
C THR A 17 26.96 21.31 0.24
N VAL A 18 26.46 20.92 -0.94
CA VAL A 18 25.75 19.65 -1.15
C VAL A 18 26.78 18.53 -1.10
N THR A 19 26.68 17.67 -0.09
CA THR A 19 27.58 16.53 0.10
C THR A 19 27.09 15.29 -0.62
N GLN A 20 25.78 15.06 -0.64
CA GLN A 20 25.19 13.93 -1.35
C GLN A 20 23.74 14.21 -1.76
N ILE A 21 23.36 13.64 -2.90
CA ILE A 21 21.99 13.60 -3.40
C ILE A 21 21.58 12.12 -3.46
N ALA A 22 20.40 11.79 -2.94
CA ALA A 22 19.82 10.45 -3.03
C ALA A 22 18.43 10.53 -3.67
N VAL A 23 18.15 9.66 -4.64
CA VAL A 23 16.86 9.59 -5.32
C VAL A 23 16.04 8.44 -4.74
N ASP A 24 14.74 8.66 -4.56
CA ASP A 24 13.83 7.59 -4.13
C ASP A 24 13.66 6.56 -5.27
N PRO A 25 14.00 5.29 -5.07
CA PRO A 25 13.87 4.26 -6.10
C PRO A 25 12.41 3.97 -6.47
N GLY A 26 11.45 4.26 -5.59
CA GLY A 26 10.01 4.10 -5.84
C GLY A 26 9.35 5.34 -6.44
N SER A 27 10.08 6.44 -6.65
CA SER A 27 9.53 7.68 -7.17
C SER A 27 10.60 8.54 -7.86
N ASP A 28 10.52 8.63 -9.18
CA ASP A 28 11.35 9.53 -10.01
C ASP A 28 11.17 11.03 -9.69
N ARG A 29 10.13 11.39 -8.92
CA ARG A 29 9.86 12.77 -8.48
C ARG A 29 10.49 13.15 -7.15
N THR A 30 10.96 12.16 -6.38
CA THR A 30 11.38 12.35 -4.99
C THR A 30 12.89 12.21 -4.89
N ALA A 31 13.54 13.23 -4.35
CA ALA A 31 14.96 13.22 -4.09
C ALA A 31 15.27 13.94 -2.77
N TYR A 32 16.42 13.62 -2.22
CA TYR A 32 16.91 14.10 -0.94
C TYR A 32 18.31 14.67 -1.12
N VAL A 33 18.59 15.75 -0.40
CA VAL A 33 19.87 16.45 -0.41
C VAL A 33 20.39 16.54 1.01
N ALA A 34 21.64 16.10 1.20
CA ALA A 34 22.43 16.33 2.39
C ALA A 34 23.33 17.54 2.20
N LEU A 35 23.41 18.39 3.22
CA LEU A 35 24.21 19.60 3.26
C LEU A 35 25.21 19.53 4.41
N SER A 36 26.41 20.05 4.16
CA SER A 36 27.45 20.22 5.18
C SER A 36 27.80 21.69 5.39
N GLY A 37 28.34 21.99 6.57
CA GLY A 37 28.72 23.33 6.98
C GLY A 37 27.55 24.21 7.44
N PHE A 38 27.83 25.50 7.61
CA PHE A 38 26.89 26.51 8.08
C PHE A 38 26.99 27.76 7.19
N SER A 39 25.87 28.46 7.00
CA SER A 39 25.74 29.68 6.20
C SER A 39 26.05 30.96 6.98
N GLY A 40 26.37 30.85 8.28
CA GLY A 40 26.69 32.00 9.14
C GLY A 40 26.95 31.60 10.59
N PHE A 41 27.34 32.58 11.41
CA PHE A 41 27.63 32.37 12.84
C PHE A 41 26.39 31.95 13.65
N VAL A 42 25.22 32.48 13.29
CA VAL A 42 23.92 32.01 13.79
C VAL A 42 23.19 31.42 12.59
N ASP A 43 23.11 30.10 12.55
CA ASP A 43 22.45 29.39 11.46
C ASP A 43 21.43 28.40 12.02
N THR A 44 20.16 28.61 11.70
CA THR A 44 19.04 27.81 12.17
C THR A 44 18.46 26.88 11.10
N LYS A 45 19.01 26.90 9.88
CA LYS A 45 18.49 26.07 8.79
C LYS A 45 18.99 24.63 8.93
N GLY A 46 18.15 23.66 8.62
CA GLY A 46 18.50 22.24 8.66
C GLY A 46 19.56 21.84 7.63
N HIS A 47 19.87 20.55 7.60
CA HIS A 47 20.92 19.95 6.76
C HIS A 47 20.42 18.85 5.83
N VAL A 48 19.14 18.46 5.94
CA VAL A 48 18.51 17.45 5.08
C VAL A 48 17.24 18.02 4.45
N PHE A 49 17.19 18.02 3.12
CA PHE A 49 16.07 18.56 2.35
C PHE A 49 15.50 17.51 1.42
N ARG A 50 14.18 17.54 1.23
CA ARG A 50 13.46 16.66 0.30
C ARG A 50 12.70 17.46 -0.74
N THR A 51 12.75 17.01 -1.98
CA THR A 51 11.80 17.40 -3.02
C THR A 51 10.84 16.25 -3.32
N LYS A 52 9.60 16.57 -3.71
CA LYS A 52 8.60 15.61 -4.24
C LYS A 52 8.14 15.98 -5.66
N ASN A 53 8.83 16.94 -6.27
CA ASN A 53 8.46 17.54 -7.55
C ASN A 53 9.69 17.84 -8.40
N GLN A 54 10.65 16.90 -8.43
CA GLN A 54 11.85 16.95 -9.29
C GLN A 54 12.72 18.20 -9.08
N GLY A 55 12.78 18.71 -7.84
CA GLY A 55 13.61 19.85 -7.48
C GLY A 55 12.92 21.21 -7.59
N ASN A 56 11.67 21.28 -8.05
CA ASN A 56 10.94 22.55 -8.15
C ASN A 56 10.68 23.22 -6.78
N ALA A 57 10.60 22.41 -5.72
CA ALA A 57 10.55 22.89 -4.34
C ALA A 57 11.25 21.91 -3.39
N TRP A 58 11.89 22.48 -2.37
CA TRP A 58 12.58 21.74 -1.30
C TRP A 58 11.91 21.99 0.05
N THR A 59 11.77 20.95 0.84
CA THR A 59 11.26 20.98 2.21
C THR A 59 12.36 20.52 3.14
N ASP A 60 12.65 21.32 4.17
CA ASP A 60 13.55 20.92 5.26
C ASP A 60 12.89 19.77 6.03
N ILE A 61 13.59 18.63 6.12
CA ILE A 61 13.16 17.44 6.86
C ILE A 61 14.13 17.12 7.99
N SER A 62 14.94 18.10 8.43
CA SER A 62 15.91 17.89 9.51
C SER A 62 15.22 17.72 10.87
N ALA A 63 14.00 18.28 11.03
CA ALA A 63 13.12 18.08 12.18
C ALA A 63 13.85 18.20 13.55
N ASN A 64 13.96 17.10 14.29
CA ASN A 64 14.58 17.02 15.60
C ASN A 64 16.09 16.69 15.56
N LEU A 65 16.73 16.68 14.39
CA LEU A 65 18.18 16.55 14.30
C LEU A 65 18.86 17.73 15.01
N PRO A 66 19.97 17.47 15.72
CA PRO A 66 20.87 18.54 16.11
C PRO A 66 21.30 19.35 14.88
N ASN A 67 21.67 20.61 15.08
CA ASN A 67 22.20 21.44 14.00
C ASN A 67 23.65 21.05 13.69
N ILE A 68 23.81 19.93 12.98
CA ILE A 68 25.10 19.30 12.65
C ILE A 68 25.20 19.00 11.16
N PRO A 69 26.40 19.13 10.56
CA PRO A 69 26.60 18.76 9.16
C PRO A 69 26.22 17.32 8.83
N VAL A 70 25.63 17.13 7.65
CA VAL A 70 25.31 15.81 7.09
C VAL A 70 26.20 15.56 5.88
N ASN A 71 26.98 14.50 5.95
CA ASN A 71 28.00 14.16 4.95
C ASN A 71 27.52 13.09 3.98
N SER A 72 26.54 12.27 4.39
CA SER A 72 26.04 11.18 3.56
C SER A 72 24.55 10.93 3.82
N ILE A 73 23.83 10.51 2.79
CA ILE A 73 22.42 10.13 2.87
C ILE A 73 22.15 8.90 1.98
N VAL A 74 21.44 7.92 2.52
CA VAL A 74 21.04 6.69 1.84
C VAL A 74 19.55 6.47 2.06
N VAL A 75 18.82 6.19 0.98
CA VAL A 75 17.41 5.80 1.01
C VAL A 75 17.34 4.28 1.03
N ASP A 76 16.47 3.73 1.88
CA ASP A 76 16.19 2.29 1.86
C ASP A 76 15.23 1.95 0.71
N PRO A 77 15.62 1.14 -0.28
CA PRO A 77 14.76 0.79 -1.41
C PRO A 77 13.62 -0.14 -1.03
N ASP A 78 13.71 -0.84 0.11
CA ASP A 78 12.73 -1.85 0.50
C ASP A 78 11.75 -1.34 1.57
N LEU A 79 12.05 -0.21 2.21
CA LEU A 79 11.24 0.37 3.29
C LEU A 79 10.93 1.85 2.98
N PRO A 80 9.77 2.15 2.35
CA PRO A 80 9.38 3.52 2.03
C PRO A 80 9.43 4.44 3.25
N GLY A 81 9.98 5.64 3.08
CA GLY A 81 10.14 6.60 4.18
C GLY A 81 11.32 6.31 5.12
N THR A 82 12.10 5.25 4.88
CA THR A 82 13.30 4.97 5.65
C THR A 82 14.55 5.59 5.01
N LEU A 83 15.27 6.40 5.78
CA LEU A 83 16.54 6.99 5.37
C LEU A 83 17.59 6.86 6.47
N TYR A 84 18.85 6.72 6.06
CA TYR A 84 20.01 6.74 6.94
C TYR A 84 20.91 7.90 6.54
N ILE A 85 21.41 8.65 7.53
CA ILE A 85 22.31 9.78 7.30
C ILE A 85 23.59 9.64 8.12
N GLY A 86 24.71 9.98 7.49
CA GLY A 86 26.01 10.07 8.13
C GLY A 86 26.27 11.52 8.53
N THR A 87 26.51 11.77 9.81
CA THR A 87 26.72 13.11 10.38
C THR A 87 28.08 13.19 11.07
N ASP A 88 28.46 14.39 11.52
CA ASP A 88 29.70 14.60 12.27
C ASP A 88 29.75 13.92 13.65
N ILE A 89 28.62 13.42 14.15
CA ILE A 89 28.54 12.77 15.47
C ILE A 89 28.01 11.33 15.42
N GLY A 90 27.90 10.75 14.23
CA GLY A 90 27.46 9.37 14.03
C GLY A 90 26.36 9.24 12.99
N VAL A 91 25.67 8.09 13.02
CA VAL A 91 24.58 7.78 12.09
C VAL A 91 23.23 8.11 12.75
N PHE A 92 22.33 8.71 11.98
CA PHE A 92 20.93 8.85 12.36
C PHE A 92 20.05 8.16 11.31
N ALA A 93 18.86 7.72 11.74
CA ALA A 93 17.86 7.15 10.87
C ALA A 93 16.49 7.77 11.12
N THR A 94 15.70 7.82 10.06
CA THR A 94 14.26 8.09 10.10
C THR A 94 13.54 6.89 9.48
N PHE A 95 12.35 6.59 9.99
CA PHE A 95 11.44 5.56 9.47
C PHE A 95 10.07 6.13 9.06
N ASP A 96 9.92 7.46 9.11
CA ASP A 96 8.67 8.19 8.89
C ASP A 96 8.80 9.27 7.81
N GLY A 97 9.82 9.15 6.94
CA GLY A 97 10.06 10.06 5.82
C GLY A 97 10.61 11.42 6.25
N GLY A 98 11.33 11.47 7.38
CA GLY A 98 11.99 12.66 7.91
C GLY A 98 11.12 13.53 8.81
N VAL A 99 10.04 12.97 9.38
CA VAL A 99 9.25 13.66 10.43
C VAL A 99 10.01 13.60 11.76
N SER A 100 10.71 12.50 12.03
CA SER A 100 11.60 12.35 13.17
C SER A 100 12.85 11.54 12.85
N TRP A 101 13.92 11.84 13.56
CA TRP A 101 15.23 11.19 13.45
C TRP A 101 15.68 10.67 14.81
N SER A 102 16.35 9.53 14.79
CA SER A 102 16.92 8.90 15.97
C SER A 102 18.37 8.48 15.70
N PRO A 103 19.26 8.52 16.71
CA PRO A 103 20.58 7.92 16.59
C PRO A 103 20.45 6.44 16.21
N PHE A 104 21.27 5.97 15.27
CA PHE A 104 21.17 4.63 14.70
C PHE A 104 22.50 3.87 14.79
N GLY A 105 22.41 2.56 15.04
CA GLY A 105 23.55 1.65 15.15
C GLY A 105 24.12 1.55 16.56
N THR A 106 23.73 0.48 17.26
CA THR A 106 24.30 0.15 18.58
C THR A 106 25.78 -0.20 18.42
N GLY A 107 26.64 0.42 19.24
CA GLY A 107 28.08 0.18 19.21
C GLY A 107 28.85 0.98 18.15
N LEU A 108 28.17 1.73 17.28
CA LEU A 108 28.87 2.65 16.37
C LEU A 108 29.58 3.76 17.17
N PRO A 109 30.82 4.12 16.78
CA PRO A 109 31.54 5.22 17.41
C PRO A 109 30.87 6.56 17.08
N ARG A 110 30.82 7.45 18.08
CA ARG A 110 30.34 8.84 17.92
C ARG A 110 31.42 9.71 17.29
N VAL A 111 31.65 9.49 15.99
CA VAL A 111 32.62 10.24 15.18
C VAL A 111 31.98 10.59 13.84
N ALA A 112 32.63 11.47 13.09
CA ALA A 112 32.16 11.85 11.77
C ALA A 112 32.04 10.63 10.84
N VAL A 113 30.88 10.49 10.22
CA VAL A 113 30.57 9.46 9.23
C VAL A 113 30.59 10.13 7.86
N THR A 114 31.59 9.82 7.05
CA THR A 114 31.81 10.48 5.76
C THR A 114 31.08 9.80 4.60
N GLY A 115 30.67 8.54 4.79
CA GLY A 115 29.98 7.77 3.78
C GLY A 115 29.16 6.65 4.37
N LEU A 116 27.98 6.44 3.80
CA LEU A 116 27.10 5.31 4.06
C LEU A 116 26.84 4.54 2.77
N THR A 117 26.69 3.22 2.88
CA THR A 117 26.21 2.38 1.78
C THR A 117 25.35 1.26 2.35
N LEU A 118 24.14 1.12 1.82
CA LEU A 118 23.24 0.01 2.18
C LEU A 118 23.45 -1.15 1.22
N HIS A 119 23.90 -2.29 1.74
CA HIS A 119 23.86 -3.55 1.01
C HIS A 119 22.48 -4.19 1.18
N ARG A 120 21.67 -4.07 0.12
CA ARG A 120 20.25 -4.47 0.10
C ARG A 120 20.04 -5.93 0.50
N ALA A 121 20.78 -6.86 -0.12
CA ALA A 121 20.55 -8.29 0.05
C ALA A 121 20.83 -8.80 1.46
N SER A 122 21.91 -8.34 2.10
CA SER A 122 22.24 -8.74 3.48
C SER A 122 21.61 -7.84 4.55
N ARG A 123 20.85 -6.81 4.15
CA ARG A 123 20.30 -5.79 5.05
C ARG A 123 21.36 -5.23 5.99
N THR A 124 22.50 -4.82 5.40
CA THR A 124 23.65 -4.29 6.13
C THR A 124 23.95 -2.87 5.67
N LEU A 125 23.96 -1.92 6.60
CA LEU A 125 24.46 -0.58 6.37
C LEU A 125 25.95 -0.53 6.74
N ARG A 126 26.79 -0.21 5.76
CA ARG A 126 28.22 0.04 5.96
C ARG A 126 28.47 1.53 6.16
N ALA A 127 29.17 1.88 7.23
CA ALA A 127 29.52 3.25 7.58
C ALA A 127 31.04 3.46 7.56
N GLY A 128 31.52 4.42 6.76
CA GLY A 128 32.90 4.89 6.78
C GLY A 128 33.06 5.96 7.85
N THR A 129 33.88 5.69 8.87
CA THR A 129 34.03 6.57 10.03
C THR A 129 35.41 7.24 10.06
N TYR A 130 35.46 8.49 10.51
CA TYR A 130 36.71 9.22 10.65
C TYR A 130 37.56 8.62 11.78
N GLY A 131 38.73 8.09 11.42
CA GLY A 131 39.72 7.56 12.37
C GLY A 131 39.31 6.26 13.09
N ARG A 132 38.20 5.60 12.70
CA ARG A 132 37.69 4.37 13.34
C ARG A 132 37.32 3.26 12.34
N SER A 133 37.85 3.31 11.11
CA SER A 133 37.64 2.32 10.04
C SER A 133 36.19 2.27 9.51
N ALA A 134 35.86 1.21 8.77
CA ALA A 134 34.51 0.90 8.32
C ALA A 134 33.77 0.01 9.33
N TRP A 135 32.47 0.24 9.48
CA TRP A 135 31.58 -0.50 10.37
C TRP A 135 30.38 -1.04 9.61
N ASP A 136 29.95 -2.26 9.95
CA ASP A 136 28.72 -2.86 9.43
C ASP A 136 27.67 -2.88 10.54
N VAL A 137 26.46 -2.43 10.22
CA VAL A 137 25.31 -2.42 11.12
C VAL A 137 24.13 -3.05 10.41
N SER A 138 23.42 -3.96 11.07
CA SER A 138 22.18 -4.51 10.56
C SER A 138 21.09 -3.43 10.55
N VAL A 139 20.40 -3.31 9.41
CA VAL A 139 19.19 -2.48 9.31
C VAL A 139 17.95 -3.34 9.56
N PRO A 140 16.79 -2.73 9.89
CA PRO A 140 15.55 -3.47 10.03
C PRO A 140 15.34 -4.41 8.84
N ALA A 141 14.98 -5.65 9.16
CA ALA A 141 14.55 -6.61 8.16
C ALA A 141 13.33 -6.03 7.44
N VAL A 142 13.20 -6.37 6.16
CA VAL A 142 11.95 -6.14 5.44
C VAL A 142 10.92 -7.07 6.10
N VAL A 143 10.09 -6.52 6.99
CA VAL A 143 8.96 -7.26 7.54
C VAL A 143 7.99 -7.48 6.39
N SER A 144 7.88 -8.76 5.98
CA SER A 144 7.13 -9.35 4.87
C SER A 144 6.92 -8.48 3.63
N PRO A 145 7.33 -8.91 2.41
CA PRO A 145 6.89 -8.23 1.20
C PRO A 145 5.37 -8.06 1.27
N THR A 146 4.82 -6.95 0.78
CA THR A 146 3.37 -6.82 0.63
C THR A 146 2.89 -8.09 -0.07
N LEU A 147 2.24 -8.98 0.66
CA LEU A 147 1.80 -10.26 0.14
C LEU A 147 0.36 -10.08 -0.35
N MET A 148 0.01 -10.92 -1.30
CA MET A 148 -1.38 -11.09 -1.68
C MET A 148 -1.95 -12.15 -0.77
N TYR A 149 -2.97 -11.77 -0.03
CA TYR A 149 -3.74 -12.65 0.82
C TYR A 149 -5.05 -12.97 0.14
N TYR A 150 -5.56 -14.16 0.39
CA TYR A 150 -6.82 -14.58 -0.17
C TYR A 150 -7.66 -15.35 0.84
N LEU A 151 -8.93 -15.44 0.50
CA LEU A 151 -9.86 -16.42 1.04
C LEU A 151 -10.34 -17.33 -0.09
N ARG A 152 -10.25 -18.63 0.13
CA ARG A 152 -10.74 -19.64 -0.81
C ARG A 152 -11.50 -20.73 -0.08
N GLN A 153 -12.44 -21.37 -0.76
CA GLN A 153 -13.12 -22.55 -0.23
C GLN A 153 -12.42 -23.84 -0.68
N ASP A 154 -12.32 -24.81 0.22
CA ASP A 154 -11.90 -26.16 -0.13
C ASP A 154 -13.08 -26.99 -0.69
N ALA A 155 -12.80 -28.26 -0.99
CA ALA A 155 -13.79 -29.19 -1.54
C ALA A 155 -15.03 -29.37 -0.65
N ASN A 156 -14.88 -29.15 0.66
CA ASN A 156 -15.90 -29.34 1.69
C ASN A 156 -16.56 -28.02 2.13
N ASN A 157 -16.42 -26.95 1.34
CA ASN A 157 -16.87 -25.58 1.62
C ASN A 157 -16.22 -24.92 2.84
N ALA A 158 -15.14 -25.48 3.39
CA ALA A 158 -14.39 -24.80 4.44
C ALA A 158 -13.46 -23.75 3.83
N SER A 159 -13.54 -22.53 4.34
CA SER A 159 -12.71 -21.41 3.92
C SER A 159 -11.32 -21.46 4.55
N LYS A 160 -10.31 -21.23 3.72
CA LYS A 160 -8.89 -21.11 4.09
C LYS A 160 -8.43 -19.68 3.85
N PHE A 161 -7.63 -19.17 4.78
CA PHE A 161 -6.86 -17.95 4.60
C PHE A 161 -5.43 -18.32 4.22
N GLY A 162 -4.92 -17.67 3.18
CA GLY A 162 -3.63 -18.02 2.61
C GLY A 162 -2.94 -16.85 1.94
N THR A 163 -1.79 -17.15 1.34
CA THR A 163 -0.96 -16.19 0.62
C THR A 163 -0.65 -16.67 -0.80
N ILE A 164 -0.63 -15.74 -1.75
CA ILE A 164 -0.09 -15.92 -3.10
C ILE A 164 1.21 -15.13 -3.19
N SER A 165 2.30 -15.81 -3.57
CA SER A 165 3.55 -15.14 -3.88
C SER A 165 3.53 -14.50 -5.28
N SER A 166 4.46 -13.58 -5.54
CA SER A 166 4.68 -13.02 -6.89
C SER A 166 5.11 -14.03 -7.95
N SER A 167 5.44 -15.26 -7.56
CA SER A 167 5.74 -16.36 -8.49
C SER A 167 4.54 -17.28 -8.74
N GLY A 168 3.41 -17.05 -8.07
CA GLY A 168 2.20 -17.87 -8.17
C GLY A 168 2.14 -19.04 -7.20
N ALA A 169 3.11 -19.19 -6.31
CA ALA A 169 3.00 -20.16 -5.22
C ALA A 169 1.83 -19.79 -4.29
N VAL A 170 0.87 -20.69 -4.19
CA VAL A 170 -0.31 -20.61 -3.31
C VAL A 170 -0.03 -21.38 -2.03
N ASN A 171 -0.19 -20.74 -0.89
CA ASN A 171 0.02 -21.37 0.42
C ASN A 171 -1.18 -21.13 1.33
N ASP A 172 -1.90 -22.20 1.67
CA ASP A 172 -2.92 -22.16 2.72
C ASP A 172 -2.22 -22.04 4.08
N ARG A 173 -2.59 -21.03 4.86
CA ARG A 173 -2.00 -20.84 6.19
C ARG A 173 -2.82 -21.53 7.27
N PHE A 174 -4.13 -21.28 7.29
CA PHE A 174 -5.05 -21.84 8.29
C PHE A 174 -6.51 -21.77 7.81
N GLY A 175 -7.38 -22.55 8.45
CA GLY A 175 -8.83 -22.49 8.22
C GLY A 175 -9.48 -21.34 8.99
N VAL A 176 -10.53 -20.74 8.43
CA VAL A 176 -11.19 -19.55 9.00
C VAL A 176 -12.71 -19.65 9.18
N GLY A 177 -13.30 -20.81 8.88
CA GLY A 177 -14.75 -21.01 8.91
C GLY A 177 -15.30 -21.14 7.50
N ASN A 178 -16.49 -20.59 7.21
CA ASN A 178 -17.17 -20.76 5.92
C ASN A 178 -17.71 -19.41 5.40
N ASN A 179 -18.11 -19.39 4.12
CA ASN A 179 -18.95 -18.36 3.49
C ASN A 179 -18.43 -16.91 3.54
N PHE A 180 -17.13 -16.72 3.31
CA PHE A 180 -16.56 -15.39 3.20
C PHE A 180 -16.80 -14.78 1.82
N ASP A 181 -17.25 -13.53 1.84
CA ASP A 181 -17.68 -12.76 0.66
C ASP A 181 -16.66 -11.68 0.29
N ALA A 182 -16.01 -11.06 1.28
CA ALA A 182 -15.06 -9.97 1.05
C ALA A 182 -13.89 -9.98 2.03
N LEU A 183 -12.76 -9.41 1.60
CA LEU A 183 -11.54 -9.28 2.39
C LEU A 183 -10.88 -7.93 2.09
N THR A 184 -10.45 -7.22 3.13
CA THR A 184 -9.59 -6.04 3.00
C THR A 184 -8.57 -6.01 4.13
N PHE A 185 -7.54 -5.19 4.01
CA PHE A 185 -6.46 -5.08 4.98
C PHE A 185 -6.22 -3.63 5.35
N THR A 186 -5.88 -3.38 6.62
CA THR A 186 -5.35 -2.09 7.04
C THR A 186 -4.29 -2.25 8.12
N THR A 187 -3.23 -1.44 8.02
CA THR A 187 -2.24 -1.27 9.08
C THR A 187 -2.74 -0.35 10.19
N VAL A 188 -3.75 0.48 9.90
CA VAL A 188 -4.32 1.42 10.87
C VAL A 188 -5.09 0.65 11.94
N ASP A 189 -4.79 0.91 13.19
CA ASP A 189 -5.62 0.43 14.30
C ASP A 189 -6.91 1.25 14.36
N VAL A 190 -8.02 0.57 14.08
CA VAL A 190 -9.37 1.16 14.08
C VAL A 190 -10.17 0.78 15.33
N GLY A 191 -9.48 0.37 16.39
CA GLY A 191 -10.04 -0.01 17.70
C GLY A 191 -10.01 -1.52 17.98
N TYR A 192 -9.39 -2.30 17.09
CA TYR A 192 -9.34 -3.76 17.16
C TYR A 192 -7.93 -4.34 17.18
N GLY A 193 -6.91 -3.48 17.11
CA GLY A 193 -5.51 -3.83 16.94
C GLY A 193 -4.99 -3.45 15.54
N PRO A 194 -3.68 -3.19 15.41
CA PRO A 194 -3.07 -2.85 14.13
C PRO A 194 -2.90 -4.09 13.23
N GLY A 195 -2.78 -3.86 11.92
CA GLY A 195 -2.34 -4.90 10.97
C GLY A 195 -3.32 -6.06 10.81
N LEU A 196 -4.63 -5.77 10.83
CA LEU A 196 -5.67 -6.79 10.71
C LEU A 196 -6.27 -6.83 9.31
N PHE A 197 -6.69 -8.03 8.94
CA PHE A 197 -7.62 -8.24 7.84
C PHE A 197 -9.04 -8.11 8.35
N TYR A 198 -9.90 -7.58 7.51
CA TYR A 198 -11.31 -7.36 7.77
C TYR A 198 -12.12 -8.09 6.72
N PHE A 199 -13.19 -8.73 7.14
CA PHE A 199 -14.00 -9.55 6.26
C PHE A 199 -15.48 -9.30 6.42
N LEU A 200 -16.22 -9.69 5.38
CA LEU A 200 -17.64 -9.99 5.45
C LEU A 200 -17.85 -11.47 5.17
N ARG A 201 -18.70 -12.12 5.97
CA ARG A 201 -19.15 -13.49 5.75
C ARG A 201 -20.63 -13.62 6.04
N HIS A 202 -21.33 -14.49 5.32
CA HIS A 202 -22.75 -14.73 5.55
C HIS A 202 -23.03 -16.08 6.20
N ASP A 203 -24.08 -16.12 7.03
CA ASP A 203 -24.64 -17.37 7.53
C ASP A 203 -25.55 -18.05 6.49
N ALA A 204 -26.11 -19.21 6.83
CA ALA A 204 -26.99 -19.96 5.93
C ALA A 204 -28.30 -19.22 5.57
N SER A 205 -28.68 -18.19 6.33
CA SER A 205 -29.83 -17.32 6.03
C SER A 205 -29.46 -16.13 5.13
N GLY A 206 -28.18 -15.95 4.85
CA GLY A 206 -27.62 -14.84 4.07
C GLY A 206 -27.31 -13.60 4.91
N PHE A 207 -27.41 -13.67 6.25
CA PHE A 207 -27.08 -12.55 7.11
C PHE A 207 -25.56 -12.41 7.24
N SER A 208 -25.04 -11.27 6.77
CA SER A 208 -23.63 -10.92 6.75
C SER A 208 -23.16 -10.39 8.11
N THR A 209 -21.98 -10.83 8.51
CA THR A 209 -21.26 -10.43 9.72
C THR A 209 -19.92 -9.82 9.34
N PHE A 210 -19.59 -8.69 9.95
CA PHE A 210 -18.29 -8.05 9.86
C PHE A 210 -17.35 -8.59 10.92
N GLY A 211 -16.10 -8.89 10.53
CA GLY A 211 -15.13 -9.50 11.43
C GLY A 211 -13.68 -9.19 11.10
N THR A 212 -12.77 -9.72 11.92
CA THR A 212 -11.32 -9.56 11.78
C THR A 212 -10.60 -10.90 11.69
N ILE A 213 -9.55 -10.97 10.85
CA ILE A 213 -8.58 -12.06 10.80
C ILE A 213 -7.19 -11.48 11.10
N SER A 214 -6.46 -12.10 12.03
CA SER A 214 -5.03 -11.83 12.23
C SER A 214 -4.18 -12.83 11.46
N ILE A 215 -2.94 -12.45 11.12
CA ILE A 215 -1.99 -13.36 10.46
C ILE A 215 -1.56 -14.57 11.29
N THR A 216 -1.86 -14.55 12.59
CA THR A 216 -1.58 -15.64 13.53
C THR A 216 -2.70 -16.68 13.58
N GLY A 217 -3.82 -16.45 12.89
CA GLY A 217 -4.94 -17.39 12.83
C GLY A 217 -6.15 -17.01 13.67
N ALA A 218 -6.08 -15.95 14.48
CA ALA A 218 -7.25 -15.48 15.23
C ALA A 218 -8.32 -14.91 14.27
N VAL A 219 -9.52 -15.49 14.30
CA VAL A 219 -10.71 -15.03 13.57
C VAL A 219 -11.75 -14.58 14.58
N THR A 220 -12.30 -13.38 14.41
CA THR A 220 -13.25 -12.80 15.38
C THR A 220 -14.37 -12.10 14.64
N ASP A 221 -15.60 -12.61 14.80
CA ASP A 221 -16.81 -11.90 14.41
C ASP A 221 -17.02 -10.71 15.35
N ARG A 222 -17.33 -9.53 14.79
CA ARG A 222 -17.52 -8.31 15.56
C ARG A 222 -18.99 -7.97 15.71
N PHE A 223 -19.70 -7.80 14.59
CA PHE A 223 -21.12 -7.45 14.59
C PHE A 223 -21.79 -7.77 13.25
N GLY A 224 -23.10 -7.96 13.28
CA GLY A 224 -23.93 -8.16 12.08
C GLY A 224 -24.10 -6.88 11.27
N VAL A 225 -24.16 -6.99 9.94
CA VAL A 225 -24.27 -5.83 9.04
C VAL A 225 -25.47 -5.85 8.10
N GLY A 226 -26.24 -6.94 8.03
CA GLY A 226 -27.41 -7.05 7.16
C GLY A 226 -27.27 -8.19 6.17
N TYR A 227 -27.68 -8.00 4.91
CA TYR A 227 -27.70 -9.05 3.89
C TYR A 227 -27.04 -8.59 2.59
N ARG A 228 -26.54 -9.55 1.79
CA ARG A 228 -26.15 -9.40 0.37
C ARG A 228 -25.02 -8.41 0.08
N PHE A 229 -24.01 -8.42 0.93
CA PHE A 229 -22.80 -7.64 0.68
C PHE A 229 -21.90 -8.38 -0.31
N ASP A 230 -21.42 -7.64 -1.32
CA ASP A 230 -20.62 -8.21 -2.42
C ASP A 230 -19.14 -7.85 -2.30
N ALA A 231 -18.84 -6.67 -1.74
CA ALA A 231 -17.46 -6.19 -1.65
C ALA A 231 -17.21 -5.32 -0.40
N LEU A 232 -15.95 -5.26 0.03
CA LEU A 232 -15.48 -4.48 1.16
C LEU A 232 -14.10 -3.89 0.87
N THR A 233 -13.91 -2.61 1.15
CA THR A 233 -12.60 -1.95 1.15
C THR A 233 -12.47 -0.99 2.33
N PHE A 234 -11.24 -0.72 2.76
CA PHE A 234 -10.98 0.27 3.81
C PHE A 234 -10.44 1.58 3.21
N SER A 235 -10.76 2.70 3.84
CA SER A 235 -10.07 3.99 3.63
C SER A 235 -9.80 4.66 4.98
N PRO A 236 -8.55 5.07 5.26
CA PRO A 236 -8.23 5.90 6.42
C PRO A 236 -8.63 7.36 6.22
N ASP A 237 -8.70 7.82 4.96
CA ASP A 237 -9.00 9.20 4.59
C ASP A 237 -10.45 9.59 4.91
N ASP A 238 -10.67 10.86 5.26
CA ASP A 238 -12.02 11.44 5.24
C ASP A 238 -12.45 11.75 3.81
N LEU A 239 -13.44 11.01 3.33
CA LEU A 239 -13.99 11.14 1.98
C LEU A 239 -15.35 11.88 1.95
N GLY A 240 -15.68 12.60 3.03
CA GLY A 240 -16.95 13.29 3.23
C GLY A 240 -17.93 12.55 4.13
N TYR A 241 -17.53 11.40 4.67
CA TYR A 241 -18.35 10.56 5.54
C TYR A 241 -17.72 10.30 6.91
N GLY A 242 -16.50 10.79 7.14
CA GLY A 242 -15.66 10.48 8.30
C GLY A 242 -14.40 9.70 7.93
N ILE A 243 -13.49 9.59 8.89
CA ILE A 243 -12.21 8.87 8.78
C ILE A 243 -12.37 7.39 9.15
N ASN A 244 -11.40 6.57 8.74
CA ASN A 244 -11.27 5.16 9.14
C ASN A 244 -12.55 4.34 8.90
N LEU A 245 -13.16 4.53 7.73
CA LEU A 245 -14.37 3.83 7.35
C LEU A 245 -14.08 2.67 6.41
N PHE A 246 -14.91 1.63 6.57
CA PHE A 246 -15.05 0.60 5.58
C PHE A 246 -16.14 1.00 4.60
N TYR A 247 -15.94 0.66 3.34
CA TYR A 247 -16.85 0.95 2.24
C TYR A 247 -17.25 -0.36 1.60
N TYR A 248 -18.53 -0.46 1.25
CA TYR A 248 -19.08 -1.67 0.67
C TYR A 248 -19.93 -1.37 -0.55
N VAL A 249 -20.14 -2.42 -1.35
CA VAL A 249 -21.29 -2.52 -2.24
C VAL A 249 -22.11 -3.73 -1.82
N ARG A 250 -23.43 -3.58 -1.85
CA ARG A 250 -24.41 -4.64 -1.60
C ARG A 250 -25.53 -4.58 -2.62
N HIS A 251 -26.17 -5.70 -2.92
CA HIS A 251 -27.30 -5.75 -3.84
C HIS A 251 -28.63 -6.04 -3.15
N ASP A 252 -29.73 -5.59 -3.75
CA ASP A 252 -31.09 -5.92 -3.32
C ASP A 252 -31.61 -7.22 -3.98
N THR A 253 -32.89 -7.55 -3.80
CA THR A 253 -33.53 -8.71 -4.46
C THR A 253 -33.67 -8.59 -5.96
N ASN A 254 -33.55 -7.38 -6.50
CA ASN A 254 -33.72 -7.08 -7.90
C ASN A 254 -32.38 -6.86 -8.61
N GLY A 255 -31.25 -7.06 -7.91
CA GLY A 255 -29.90 -6.86 -8.43
C GLY A 255 -29.38 -5.42 -8.38
N HIS A 256 -30.14 -4.47 -7.84
CA HIS A 256 -29.67 -3.09 -7.69
C HIS A 256 -28.63 -3.00 -6.58
N SER A 257 -27.46 -2.51 -6.96
CA SER A 257 -26.31 -2.30 -6.11
C SER A 257 -26.35 -0.94 -5.43
N THR A 258 -26.04 -0.92 -4.13
CA THR A 258 -25.95 0.28 -3.29
C THR A 258 -24.56 0.39 -2.68
N PHE A 259 -23.96 1.57 -2.78
CA PHE A 259 -22.70 1.90 -2.14
C PHE A 259 -22.95 2.44 -0.73
N GLY A 260 -22.16 2.01 0.24
CA GLY A 260 -22.36 2.38 1.63
C GLY A 260 -21.08 2.37 2.47
N THR A 261 -21.24 2.68 3.76
CA THR A 261 -20.17 2.73 4.75
C THR A 261 -20.47 1.87 5.97
N ILE A 262 -19.45 1.21 6.51
CA ILE A 262 -19.45 0.55 7.82
C ILE A 262 -18.43 1.27 8.72
N SER A 263 -18.83 1.64 9.93
CA SER A 263 -17.92 2.10 10.99
C SER A 263 -17.56 0.96 11.93
N THR A 264 -16.44 1.07 12.64
CA THR A 264 -16.06 0.08 13.66
C THR A 264 -16.97 0.09 14.90
N SER A 265 -17.77 1.14 15.08
CA SER A 265 -18.84 1.18 16.09
C SER A 265 -20.10 0.39 15.72
N GLY A 266 -20.14 -0.21 14.52
CA GLY A 266 -21.28 -1.01 14.05
C GLY A 266 -22.31 -0.23 13.23
N ALA A 267 -22.07 1.05 12.92
CA ALA A 267 -22.99 1.81 12.08
C ALA A 267 -22.83 1.38 10.62
N VAL A 268 -23.93 0.91 10.03
CA VAL A 268 -24.03 0.57 8.61
C VAL A 268 -24.93 1.62 7.94
N THR A 269 -24.44 2.26 6.89
CA THR A 269 -25.17 3.36 6.23
C THR A 269 -25.05 3.26 4.72
N ASP A 270 -26.18 2.97 4.07
CA ASP A 270 -26.32 3.12 2.63
C ASP A 270 -26.22 4.60 2.24
N ARG A 271 -25.43 4.91 1.21
CA ARG A 271 -25.21 6.28 0.75
C ARG A 271 -25.98 6.60 -0.52
N PHE A 272 -25.78 5.80 -1.57
CA PHE A 272 -26.43 5.99 -2.86
C PHE A 272 -26.41 4.71 -3.69
N GLY A 273 -27.37 4.58 -4.61
CA GLY A 273 -27.40 3.50 -5.60
C GLY A 273 -26.31 3.69 -6.67
N VAL A 274 -25.75 2.59 -7.16
CA VAL A 274 -24.64 2.61 -8.14
C VAL A 274 -24.94 1.88 -9.45
N GLY A 275 -26.14 1.32 -9.61
CA GLY A 275 -26.53 0.51 -10.77
C GLY A 275 -26.79 -0.93 -10.36
N SER A 276 -26.32 -1.90 -11.14
CA SER A 276 -26.51 -3.33 -10.89
C SER A 276 -25.22 -4.12 -11.09
N ASP A 277 -25.18 -5.30 -10.47
CA ASP A 277 -24.20 -6.37 -10.71
C ASP A 277 -22.73 -6.02 -10.39
N PHE A 278 -22.49 -5.28 -9.32
CA PHE A 278 -21.14 -4.97 -8.84
C PHE A 278 -20.59 -6.13 -7.99
N ASN A 279 -19.44 -6.68 -8.38
CA ASN A 279 -18.84 -7.86 -7.74
C ASN A 279 -17.64 -7.52 -6.87
N ALA A 280 -16.90 -6.45 -7.18
CA ALA A 280 -15.69 -6.09 -6.44
C ALA A 280 -15.54 -4.58 -6.29
N LEU A 281 -14.88 -4.16 -5.21
CA LEU A 281 -14.66 -2.76 -4.86
C LEU A 281 -13.30 -2.62 -4.18
N VAL A 282 -12.51 -1.63 -4.59
CA VAL A 282 -11.27 -1.25 -3.90
C VAL A 282 -11.07 0.26 -3.90
N TYR A 283 -10.49 0.79 -2.84
CA TYR A 283 -10.13 2.19 -2.72
C TYR A 283 -8.70 2.47 -3.17
N ALA A 284 -8.49 3.55 -3.94
CA ALA A 284 -7.16 4.07 -4.26
C ALA A 284 -7.03 5.53 -3.77
N PRO A 285 -6.10 5.83 -2.85
CA PRO A 285 -6.00 7.15 -2.23
C PRO A 285 -5.43 8.21 -3.18
N LYS A 286 -4.48 7.83 -4.04
CA LYS A 286 -3.81 8.75 -4.97
C LYS A 286 -4.40 8.67 -6.37
N ASN A 287 -4.04 9.65 -7.21
CA ASN A 287 -4.39 9.61 -8.62
C ASN A 287 -3.57 8.55 -9.36
N VAL A 288 -4.24 7.50 -9.84
CA VAL A 288 -3.65 6.43 -10.65
C VAL A 288 -4.10 6.49 -12.11
N GLY A 289 -4.72 7.59 -12.54
CA GLY A 289 -5.08 7.84 -13.94
C GLY A 289 -6.40 8.59 -14.11
N TYR A 290 -7.36 8.36 -13.21
CA TYR A 290 -8.73 8.89 -13.34
C TYR A 290 -9.14 9.91 -12.27
N GLY A 291 -8.21 10.28 -11.39
CA GLY A 291 -8.47 11.14 -10.24
C GLY A 291 -8.00 10.51 -8.94
N LYS A 292 -7.87 11.36 -7.91
CA LYS A 292 -7.49 10.94 -6.55
C LYS A 292 -8.72 10.51 -5.74
N ARG A 293 -8.51 9.68 -4.72
CA ARG A 293 -9.54 9.26 -3.75
C ARG A 293 -10.78 8.67 -4.41
N LEU A 294 -10.56 7.76 -5.35
CA LEU A 294 -11.63 7.06 -6.07
C LEU A 294 -11.72 5.62 -5.60
N PHE A 295 -12.93 5.10 -5.67
CA PHE A 295 -13.17 3.68 -5.60
C PHE A 295 -13.15 3.13 -7.02
N TYR A 296 -12.61 1.94 -7.17
CA TYR A 296 -12.54 1.20 -8.40
C TYR A 296 -13.34 -0.08 -8.22
N TYR A 297 -14.07 -0.47 -9.26
CA TYR A 297 -14.93 -1.62 -9.18
C TYR A 297 -14.80 -2.51 -10.40
N LEU A 298 -15.27 -3.74 -10.21
CA LEU A 298 -15.65 -4.64 -11.29
C LEU A 298 -17.14 -4.93 -11.17
N ARG A 299 -17.84 -4.86 -12.30
CA ARG A 299 -19.24 -5.28 -12.41
C ARG A 299 -19.39 -6.23 -13.57
N THR A 300 -20.16 -7.29 -13.41
CA THR A 300 -20.32 -8.34 -14.42
C THR A 300 -21.74 -8.37 -14.93
N ASP A 301 -21.92 -8.11 -16.22
CA ASP A 301 -23.22 -8.22 -16.85
C ASP A 301 -23.68 -9.70 -16.84
N PRO A 302 -24.80 -10.03 -16.17
CA PRO A 302 -25.27 -11.41 -16.04
C PRO A 302 -25.74 -12.01 -17.37
N ALA A 303 -26.12 -11.19 -18.35
CA ALA A 303 -26.58 -11.67 -19.66
C ALA A 303 -25.41 -12.10 -20.55
N THR A 304 -24.30 -11.35 -20.51
CA THR A 304 -23.14 -11.58 -21.37
C THR A 304 -21.97 -12.28 -20.66
N GLY A 305 -21.95 -12.23 -19.33
CA GLY A 305 -20.83 -12.62 -18.48
C GLY A 305 -19.65 -11.65 -18.55
N SER A 306 -19.78 -10.52 -19.26
CA SER A 306 -18.73 -9.55 -19.47
C SER A 306 -18.54 -8.66 -18.24
N SER A 307 -17.30 -8.56 -17.77
CA SER A 307 -16.89 -7.72 -16.64
C SER A 307 -16.34 -6.38 -17.12
N THR A 308 -16.78 -5.30 -16.47
CA THR A 308 -16.36 -3.92 -16.76
C THR A 308 -15.62 -3.34 -15.57
N PHE A 309 -14.48 -2.71 -15.82
CA PHE A 309 -13.72 -1.95 -14.83
C PHE A 309 -14.15 -0.49 -14.84
N GLY A 310 -14.38 0.07 -13.67
CA GLY A 310 -14.91 1.42 -13.53
C GLY A 310 -14.49 2.14 -12.27
N THR A 311 -14.97 3.37 -12.10
CA THR A 311 -14.73 4.20 -10.91
C THR A 311 -16.02 4.69 -10.28
N ILE A 312 -16.06 4.74 -8.95
CA ILE A 312 -17.08 5.41 -8.14
C ILE A 312 -16.40 6.53 -7.35
N SER A 313 -16.99 7.72 -7.34
CA SER A 313 -16.62 8.81 -6.41
C SER A 313 -17.64 8.96 -5.29
N THR A 314 -17.24 9.55 -4.16
CA THR A 314 -18.12 9.69 -2.99
C THR A 314 -19.31 10.63 -3.18
N ASN A 315 -19.33 11.41 -4.26
CA ASN A 315 -20.49 12.21 -4.66
C ASN A 315 -21.51 11.44 -5.53
N GLY A 316 -21.32 10.14 -5.74
CA GLY A 316 -22.26 9.28 -6.47
C GLY A 316 -21.99 9.13 -7.97
N ALA A 317 -20.92 9.72 -8.51
CA ALA A 317 -20.61 9.52 -9.93
C ALA A 317 -20.03 8.11 -10.16
N VAL A 318 -20.70 7.35 -11.02
CA VAL A 318 -20.29 6.01 -11.47
C VAL A 318 -19.88 6.10 -12.93
N VAL A 319 -18.65 5.70 -13.25
CA VAL A 319 -18.10 5.80 -14.60
C VAL A 319 -17.45 4.48 -15.00
N ASP A 320 -18.04 3.80 -15.98
CA ASP A 320 -17.40 2.67 -16.65
C ASP A 320 -16.17 3.16 -17.44
N ARG A 321 -15.06 2.43 -17.39
CA ARG A 321 -13.82 2.81 -18.08
C ARG A 321 -13.56 1.92 -19.28
N PHE A 322 -13.49 0.62 -19.08
CA PHE A 322 -13.28 -0.35 -20.15
C PHE A 322 -13.71 -1.77 -19.72
N VAL A 323 -14.04 -2.59 -20.71
CA VAL A 323 -14.34 -4.02 -20.51
C VAL A 323 -13.04 -4.78 -20.26
N VAL A 324 -13.02 -5.67 -19.27
CA VAL A 324 -11.81 -6.42 -18.88
C VAL A 324 -11.82 -7.89 -19.26
N GLY A 325 -12.95 -8.41 -19.73
CA GLY A 325 -13.12 -9.83 -20.06
C GLY A 325 -14.37 -10.38 -19.40
N ALA A 326 -14.34 -11.61 -18.91
CA ALA A 326 -15.49 -12.25 -18.27
C ALA A 326 -15.14 -12.84 -16.91
N ARG A 327 -16.12 -12.86 -16.00
CA ARG A 327 -16.07 -13.54 -14.69
C ARG A 327 -14.94 -13.06 -13.78
N PHE A 328 -14.80 -11.75 -13.61
CA PHE A 328 -13.90 -11.19 -12.61
C PHE A 328 -14.63 -11.03 -11.29
N ASP A 329 -14.08 -11.62 -10.22
CA ASP A 329 -14.82 -11.82 -8.97
C ASP A 329 -14.24 -11.03 -7.79
N ALA A 330 -12.94 -10.69 -7.84
CA ALA A 330 -12.30 -9.96 -6.76
C ALA A 330 -11.29 -8.94 -7.28
N LEU A 331 -11.10 -7.86 -6.52
CA LEU A 331 -10.24 -6.74 -6.87
C LEU A 331 -9.53 -6.24 -5.61
N THR A 332 -8.22 -6.03 -5.69
CA THR A 332 -7.44 -5.29 -4.71
C THR A 332 -6.47 -4.35 -5.43
N PHE A 333 -5.85 -3.45 -4.69
CA PHE A 333 -4.99 -2.42 -5.23
C PHE A 333 -3.81 -2.19 -4.30
N THR A 334 -2.62 -2.03 -4.89
CA THR A 334 -1.45 -1.59 -4.14
C THR A 334 -0.58 -0.65 -4.96
N HIS A 335 0.01 0.33 -4.28
CA HIS A 335 1.05 1.20 -4.82
C HIS A 335 2.41 0.51 -4.88
N THR A 336 2.61 -0.51 -4.06
CA THR A 336 3.87 -1.27 -3.99
C THR A 336 4.00 -2.18 -5.19
N ASP A 337 5.20 -2.23 -5.76
CA ASP A 337 5.52 -3.21 -6.79
C ASP A 337 5.62 -4.61 -6.18
N LEU A 338 4.76 -5.52 -6.64
CA LEU A 338 4.77 -6.94 -6.27
C LEU A 338 5.57 -7.81 -7.26
N GLY A 339 6.39 -7.20 -8.10
CA GLY A 339 7.12 -7.85 -9.20
C GLY A 339 6.46 -7.68 -10.57
N TYR A 340 5.48 -6.78 -10.70
CA TYR A 340 4.72 -6.55 -11.94
C TYR A 340 4.61 -5.07 -12.34
N GLY A 341 5.12 -4.17 -11.51
CA GLY A 341 4.99 -2.73 -11.63
C GLY A 341 4.23 -2.10 -10.45
N HIS A 342 4.37 -0.77 -10.34
CA HIS A 342 3.67 0.05 -9.36
C HIS A 342 2.24 0.40 -9.80
N ASP A 343 1.39 0.76 -8.83
CA ASP A 343 0.04 1.29 -9.07
C ASP A 343 -0.89 0.39 -9.87
N LEU A 344 -0.81 -0.91 -9.57
CA LEU A 344 -1.60 -1.92 -10.23
C LEU A 344 -2.79 -2.36 -9.38
N PHE A 345 -3.88 -2.63 -10.09
CA PHE A 345 -4.98 -3.39 -9.58
C PHE A 345 -4.70 -4.87 -9.81
N TYR A 346 -5.10 -5.68 -8.86
CA TYR A 346 -4.91 -7.11 -8.85
C TYR A 346 -6.26 -7.77 -8.77
N TYR A 347 -6.49 -8.80 -9.57
CA TYR A 347 -7.78 -9.45 -9.64
C TYR A 347 -7.67 -10.97 -9.54
N LEU A 348 -8.81 -11.57 -9.21
CA LEU A 348 -9.10 -12.96 -9.51
C LEU A 348 -10.26 -13.05 -10.48
N ARG A 349 -10.16 -13.98 -11.42
CA ARG A 349 -11.23 -14.33 -12.34
C ARG A 349 -11.38 -15.83 -12.45
N HIS A 350 -12.59 -16.31 -12.72
CA HIS A 350 -12.88 -17.72 -12.92
C HIS A 350 -13.05 -18.08 -14.40
N ASP A 351 -12.40 -19.17 -14.83
CA ASP A 351 -12.54 -19.69 -16.18
C ASP A 351 -13.89 -20.42 -16.37
N ALA A 352 -14.51 -20.17 -17.52
CA ALA A 352 -15.89 -20.56 -17.85
C ALA A 352 -16.20 -22.06 -17.73
N GLY A 353 -15.21 -22.92 -17.93
CA GLY A 353 -15.43 -24.36 -18.12
C GLY A 353 -15.13 -25.23 -16.91
N ASN A 354 -14.21 -24.81 -16.03
CA ASN A 354 -13.73 -25.63 -14.92
C ASN A 354 -13.73 -24.90 -13.56
N GLY A 355 -14.08 -23.61 -13.53
CA GLY A 355 -14.03 -22.80 -12.30
C GLY A 355 -12.61 -22.56 -11.77
N PHE A 356 -11.61 -22.77 -12.63
CA PHE A 356 -10.22 -22.49 -12.28
C PHE A 356 -10.02 -20.98 -12.18
N SER A 357 -9.40 -20.56 -11.09
CA SER A 357 -9.13 -19.19 -10.74
C SER A 357 -7.79 -18.77 -11.32
N THR A 358 -7.81 -17.67 -12.07
CA THR A 358 -6.62 -17.03 -12.62
C THR A 358 -6.40 -15.71 -11.90
N PHE A 359 -5.16 -15.48 -11.52
CA PHE A 359 -4.70 -14.24 -10.93
C PHE A 359 -4.06 -13.36 -12.00
N GLY A 360 -4.35 -12.06 -11.95
CA GLY A 360 -3.81 -11.11 -12.92
C GLY A 360 -3.75 -9.67 -12.43
N THR A 361 -3.31 -8.79 -13.33
CA THR A 361 -3.16 -7.35 -13.10
C THR A 361 -3.97 -6.53 -14.09
N ILE A 362 -4.57 -5.43 -13.61
CA ILE A 362 -5.20 -4.38 -14.43
C ILE A 362 -4.43 -3.08 -14.20
N ALA A 363 -4.08 -2.39 -15.28
CA ALA A 363 -3.58 -1.02 -15.26
C ALA A 363 -4.66 -0.06 -15.79
N THR A 364 -4.63 1.19 -15.31
CA THR A 364 -5.54 2.26 -15.78
C THR A 364 -5.29 2.68 -17.23
N SER A 365 -4.21 2.22 -17.85
CA SER A 365 -4.00 2.32 -19.30
C SER A 365 -4.91 1.39 -20.12
N GLY A 366 -5.63 0.47 -19.47
CA GLY A 366 -6.41 -0.59 -20.13
C GLY A 366 -5.66 -1.91 -20.30
N ALA A 367 -4.39 -1.99 -19.88
CA ALA A 367 -3.65 -3.23 -19.96
C ALA A 367 -4.17 -4.24 -18.91
N ILE A 368 -4.62 -5.40 -19.39
CA ILE A 368 -5.11 -6.52 -18.59
C ILE A 368 -4.19 -7.70 -18.87
N VAL A 369 -3.55 -8.24 -17.83
CA VAL A 369 -2.56 -9.31 -17.97
C VAL A 369 -2.84 -10.40 -16.96
N ASP A 370 -3.22 -11.59 -17.46
CA ASP A 370 -3.21 -12.80 -16.66
C ASP A 370 -1.78 -13.17 -16.31
N ARG A 371 -1.50 -13.47 -15.04
CA ARG A 371 -0.14 -13.81 -14.58
C ARG A 371 0.02 -15.31 -14.42
N PHE A 372 -0.87 -15.96 -13.69
CA PHE A 372 -0.85 -17.40 -13.48
C PHE A 372 -2.18 -17.92 -12.92
N GLY A 373 -2.36 -19.23 -13.08
CA GLY A 373 -3.40 -19.98 -12.39
C GLY A 373 -3.12 -20.14 -10.91
N VAL A 374 -4.15 -20.02 -10.07
CA VAL A 374 -4.03 -20.16 -8.60
C VAL A 374 -4.83 -21.33 -8.02
N GLY A 375 -5.60 -22.06 -8.83
CA GLY A 375 -6.37 -23.22 -8.36
C GLY A 375 -7.87 -22.98 -8.50
N PHE A 376 -8.68 -23.39 -7.53
CA PHE A 376 -10.15 -23.32 -7.62
C PHE A 376 -10.74 -22.63 -6.40
N ARG A 377 -11.94 -22.04 -6.58
CA ARG A 377 -12.82 -21.51 -5.51
C ARG A 377 -12.19 -20.40 -4.65
N PHE A 378 -11.46 -19.49 -5.28
CA PHE A 378 -11.00 -18.28 -4.58
C PHE A 378 -12.09 -17.22 -4.60
N ASN A 379 -12.42 -16.66 -3.43
CA ASN A 379 -13.57 -15.78 -3.27
C ASN A 379 -13.16 -14.31 -3.10
N ALA A 380 -12.05 -14.06 -2.39
CA ALA A 380 -11.64 -12.70 -2.07
C ALA A 380 -10.11 -12.58 -2.03
N ILE A 381 -9.61 -11.37 -2.31
CA ILE A 381 -8.18 -11.02 -2.22
C ILE A 381 -7.98 -9.70 -1.51
N ALA A 382 -6.85 -9.57 -0.85
CA ALA A 382 -6.36 -8.32 -0.29
C ALA A 382 -4.84 -8.26 -0.40
N THR A 383 -4.31 -7.07 -0.58
CA THR A 383 -2.87 -6.80 -0.48
C THR A 383 -2.55 -6.24 0.89
N GLY A 384 -1.52 -6.74 1.56
CA GLY A 384 -1.14 -6.25 2.88
C GLY A 384 0.30 -6.55 3.25
N SER A 385 0.86 -5.71 4.11
CA SER A 385 2.12 -5.95 4.83
C SER A 385 1.79 -5.96 6.33
N PRO A 386 1.19 -7.06 6.82
CA PRO A 386 0.77 -7.24 8.22
C PRO A 386 1.92 -7.49 9.19
#